data_AF-A0ABD2RY18-F1
#
_entry.id   AF-A0ABD2RY18-F1
#
_cell.length_a   1.000
_cell.length_b   1.000
_cell.length_c   1.000
_cell.angle_alpha   90.00
_cell.angle_beta   90.00
_cell.angle_gamma   90.00
#
_symmetry.space_group_name_H-M   'P 1'
#
loop_
_entity.id
_entity.type
_entity.pdbx_description
1 polymer ?
#
loop_
_entity_poly.entity_id
_entity_poly.type
_entity_poly.pdbx_seq_one_letter_code
_entity_poly.pdbx_strand_id
1 'polypeptide(L)'
;MATMTDSCRRALVEAIHSSPTQAVIYLSGGASQALGWLMSVPGASNTVLESVVTYSRMSMIQLLGKVPAQAASSQTAEEMALLAYNRALKLSKPGSPVLGVGFTGALASAQPKRGDHRFHVSTRTSDRFWTSTVTLTKGLRTREQEDGVSSQYLIKAIANASKVPGTFVPDLSESEVPDEYEKKFDEEEELKQLLSGIICFKVYPFSSDTSNVERKIILSGSFNPLHDGHLKLLEIATSICGGGYPCFELSAVNADKPPLEIPQINDRVKQFEKVGKTVIVSNQPYFYKKAELFPGSAFVIGADTVARLVHPKYYGNDYGKMLEILLGCKNTGCTFLVGGRNVNGTFKVLEDFDIPAELKDMFVPIPVEKFRMDISSTEI
;
A
#
# COMPACT_ATOMS: atom_id res chain seq x y z
N MET A 1 5.91 35.98 17.36
CA MET A 1 4.49 36.08 16.94
C MET A 1 4.34 35.24 15.69
N ALA A 2 3.44 34.26 15.69
CA ALA A 2 3.11 33.52 14.46
C ALA A 2 2.35 34.45 13.51
N THR A 3 2.66 34.43 12.22
CA THR A 3 1.94 35.21 11.20
C THR A 3 0.54 34.62 10.97
N MET A 4 -0.41 35.38 10.43
CA MET A 4 -1.74 34.85 10.06
C MET A 4 -1.64 33.65 9.12
N THR A 5 -0.67 33.66 8.21
CA THR A 5 -0.36 32.53 7.31
C THR A 5 0.11 31.29 8.08
N ASP A 6 0.89 31.45 9.15
CA ASP A 6 1.31 30.34 10.01
C ASP A 6 0.14 29.71 10.77
N SER A 7 -0.80 30.51 11.27
CA SER A 7 -1.99 30.00 11.96
C SER A 7 -2.92 29.25 11.01
N CYS A 8 -3.17 29.78 9.81
CA CYS A 8 -4.00 29.11 8.80
C CYS A 8 -3.35 27.81 8.33
N ARG A 9 -2.03 27.80 8.11
CA ARG A 9 -1.28 26.58 7.77
C ARG A 9 -1.40 25.53 8.88
N ARG A 10 -1.20 25.93 10.14
CA ARG A 10 -1.29 25.01 11.27
C ARG A 10 -2.67 24.36 11.35
N ALA A 11 -3.74 25.15 11.24
CA ALA A 11 -5.11 24.64 11.24
C ALA A 11 -5.36 23.66 10.09
N LEU A 12 -4.81 23.92 8.90
CA LEU A 12 -4.89 23.00 7.77
C LEU A 12 -4.18 21.67 8.05
N VAL A 13 -2.98 21.71 8.64
CA VAL A 13 -2.23 20.51 9.03
C VAL A 13 -2.97 19.72 10.10
N GLU A 14 -3.55 20.38 11.11
CA GLU A 14 -4.40 19.75 12.13
C GLU A 14 -5.61 19.05 11.49
N ALA A 15 -6.21 19.67 10.48
CA ALA A 15 -7.32 19.07 9.73
C ALA A 15 -6.88 17.88 8.85
N ILE A 16 -5.68 17.93 8.25
CA ILE A 16 -5.07 16.78 7.56
C ILE A 16 -4.90 15.61 8.54
N HIS A 17 -4.36 15.86 9.75
CA HIS A 17 -4.15 14.85 10.79
C HIS A 17 -5.44 14.30 11.42
N SER A 18 -6.53 15.06 11.29
CA SER A 18 -7.87 14.63 11.69
C SER A 18 -8.58 13.83 10.60
N SER A 19 -8.09 13.87 9.36
CA SER A 19 -8.60 13.04 8.27
C SER A 19 -8.11 11.59 8.41
N PRO A 20 -8.85 10.60 7.91
CA PRO A 20 -8.44 9.19 7.98
C PRO A 20 -7.33 8.83 6.97
N THR A 21 -6.92 9.77 6.12
CA THR A 21 -5.98 9.53 5.02
C THR A 21 -4.56 9.37 5.56
N GLN A 22 -3.91 8.28 5.15
CA GLN A 22 -2.51 8.01 5.45
C GLN A 22 -1.65 8.18 4.19
N ALA A 23 -0.48 8.80 4.33
CA ALA A 23 0.31 9.27 3.22
C ALA A 23 1.79 8.86 3.31
N VAL A 24 2.37 8.55 2.15
CA VAL A 24 3.81 8.49 1.96
C VAL A 24 4.23 9.64 1.04
N ILE A 25 5.33 10.31 1.40
CA ILE A 25 5.73 11.57 0.75
C ILE A 25 7.17 11.48 0.25
N TYR A 26 7.34 11.55 -1.08
CA TYR A 26 8.66 11.61 -1.71
C TYR A 26 8.94 12.99 -2.27
N LEU A 27 10.09 13.58 -1.89
CA LEU A 27 10.47 14.94 -2.27
C LEU A 27 11.84 14.97 -2.95
N SER A 28 12.01 15.84 -3.94
CA SER A 28 13.31 16.22 -4.49
C SER A 28 13.34 17.70 -4.89
N GLY A 29 14.44 18.40 -4.62
CA GLY A 29 14.68 19.76 -5.14
C GLY A 29 13.82 20.90 -4.58
N GLY A 30 12.91 20.65 -3.61
CA GLY A 30 12.09 21.68 -2.96
C GLY A 30 11.08 21.11 -1.95
N ALA A 31 10.16 21.97 -1.48
CA ALA A 31 9.09 21.66 -0.52
C ALA A 31 9.54 21.04 0.81
N SER A 32 10.78 21.28 1.25
CA SER A 32 11.33 20.65 2.44
C SER A 32 10.71 21.12 3.75
N GLN A 33 10.29 22.39 3.82
CA GLN A 33 9.65 22.96 5.02
C GLN A 33 8.32 22.28 5.35
N ALA A 34 7.60 21.76 4.33
CA ALA A 34 6.34 21.04 4.53
C ALA A 34 6.49 19.83 5.45
N LEU A 35 7.62 19.13 5.39
CA LEU A 35 7.91 18.00 6.28
C LEU A 35 7.98 18.45 7.74
N GLY A 36 8.67 19.56 8.01
CA GLY A 36 8.72 20.15 9.35
C GLY A 36 7.34 20.57 9.84
N TRP A 37 6.51 21.15 8.96
CA TRP A 37 5.15 21.56 9.32
C TRP A 37 4.22 20.39 9.62
N LEU A 38 4.26 19.32 8.81
CA LEU A 38 3.47 18.11 9.06
C LEU A 38 3.92 17.42 10.36
N MET A 39 5.22 17.26 10.59
CA MET A 39 5.70 16.45 11.71
C MET A 39 5.75 17.21 13.06
N SER A 40 5.67 18.54 13.05
CA SER A 40 5.66 19.33 14.30
C SER A 40 4.27 19.55 14.88
N VAL A 41 3.21 19.17 14.17
CA VAL A 41 1.83 19.25 14.65
C VAL A 41 1.40 17.90 15.25
N PRO A 42 0.82 17.87 16.46
CA PRO A 42 0.30 16.64 17.05
C PRO A 42 -0.69 15.91 16.12
N GLY A 43 -0.59 14.58 16.07
CA GLY A 43 -1.38 13.76 15.15
C GLY A 43 -0.66 13.37 13.86
N ALA A 44 0.58 13.82 13.66
CA ALA A 44 1.39 13.47 12.48
C ALA A 44 1.44 11.96 12.18
N SER A 45 1.51 11.10 13.21
CA SER A 45 1.51 9.63 13.09
C SER A 45 0.21 9.03 12.52
N ASN A 46 -0.89 9.80 12.51
CA ASN A 46 -2.14 9.36 11.88
C ASN A 46 -2.05 9.50 10.36
N THR A 47 -1.31 10.49 9.86
CA THR A 47 -1.19 10.79 8.44
C THR A 47 0.12 10.28 7.85
N VAL A 48 1.27 10.71 8.35
CA VAL A 48 2.56 10.50 7.69
C VAL A 48 3.11 9.13 8.03
N LEU A 49 3.03 8.20 7.08
CA LEU A 49 3.57 6.84 7.21
C LEU A 49 5.08 6.80 6.96
N GLU A 50 5.54 7.53 5.94
CA GLU A 50 6.94 7.59 5.55
C GLU A 50 7.19 8.86 4.74
N SER A 51 8.39 9.43 4.90
CA SER A 51 8.88 10.47 3.99
C SER A 51 10.31 10.19 3.55
N VAL A 52 10.57 10.35 2.25
CA VAL A 52 11.89 10.13 1.65
C VAL A 52 12.29 11.35 0.83
N VAL A 53 13.47 11.89 1.09
CA VAL A 53 14.04 13.01 0.33
C VAL A 53 15.09 12.46 -0.64
N THR A 54 14.74 12.35 -1.92
CA THR A 54 15.62 11.82 -2.97
C THR A 54 16.44 12.92 -3.64
N TYR A 55 17.27 13.59 -2.83
CA TYR A 55 17.95 14.82 -3.26
C TYR A 55 19.07 14.57 -4.28
N SER A 56 19.83 13.49 -4.14
CA SER A 56 20.88 13.15 -5.11
C SER A 56 20.30 12.44 -6.33
N ARG A 57 20.92 12.64 -7.49
CA ARG A 57 20.53 11.93 -8.72
C ARG A 57 20.53 10.42 -8.55
N MET A 58 21.49 9.86 -7.80
CA MET A 58 21.56 8.42 -7.54
C MET A 58 20.42 7.94 -6.65
N SER A 59 20.04 8.71 -5.63
CA SER A 59 18.90 8.39 -4.77
C SER A 59 17.59 8.38 -5.57
N MET A 60 17.40 9.35 -6.48
CA MET A 60 16.25 9.37 -7.39
C MET A 60 16.25 8.16 -8.34
N ILE A 61 17.41 7.78 -8.90
CA ILE A 61 17.52 6.60 -9.77
C ILE A 61 17.19 5.32 -9.03
N GLN A 62 17.67 5.15 -7.79
CA GLN A 62 17.37 3.98 -6.97
C GLN A 62 15.88 3.91 -6.61
N LEU A 63 15.25 5.05 -6.33
CA LEU A 63 13.81 5.12 -6.08
C LEU A 63 13.01 4.73 -7.34
N LEU A 64 13.31 5.36 -8.49
CA LEU A 64 12.57 5.18 -9.73
C LEU A 64 12.88 3.84 -10.44
N GLY A 65 14.00 3.19 -10.10
CA GLY A 65 14.51 2.02 -10.80
C GLY A 65 15.05 2.31 -12.21
N LYS A 66 15.15 3.60 -12.59
CA LYS A 66 15.61 4.04 -13.92
C LYS A 66 16.17 5.46 -13.86
N VAL A 67 16.87 5.86 -14.92
CA VAL A 67 17.30 7.25 -15.11
C VAL A 67 16.14 8.07 -15.66
N PRO A 68 15.63 9.08 -14.92
CA PRO A 68 14.59 9.95 -15.46
C PRO A 68 15.16 10.84 -16.56
N ALA A 69 14.38 11.12 -17.60
CA ALA A 69 14.77 12.03 -18.67
C ALA A 69 15.05 13.44 -18.13
N GLN A 70 14.25 13.88 -17.16
CA GLN A 70 14.45 15.12 -16.41
C GLN A 70 14.05 14.92 -14.95
N ALA A 71 14.92 15.33 -14.03
CA ALA A 71 14.66 15.18 -12.59
C ALA A 71 13.48 16.04 -12.11
N ALA A 72 13.37 17.28 -12.58
CA ALA A 72 12.28 18.20 -12.28
C ALA A 72 11.30 18.26 -13.46
N SER A 73 10.36 17.32 -13.51
CA SER A 73 9.29 17.23 -14.50
C SER A 73 8.01 16.67 -13.88
N SER A 74 6.87 16.89 -14.55
CA SER A 74 5.57 16.32 -14.16
C SER A 74 5.61 14.78 -14.13
N GLN A 75 6.17 14.17 -15.17
CA GLN A 75 6.32 12.71 -15.25
C GLN A 75 7.10 12.14 -14.07
N THR A 76 8.19 12.78 -13.66
CA THR A 76 8.97 12.31 -12.49
C THR A 76 8.16 12.45 -11.20
N ALA A 77 7.39 13.53 -11.02
CA ALA A 77 6.50 13.68 -9.88
C ALA A 77 5.41 12.59 -9.85
N GLU A 78 4.81 12.26 -10.99
CA GLU A 78 3.79 11.21 -11.12
C GLU A 78 4.33 9.82 -10.80
N GLU A 79 5.52 9.47 -11.31
CA GLU A 79 6.19 8.22 -10.99
C GLU A 79 6.53 8.13 -9.50
N MET A 80 7.02 9.22 -8.89
CA MET A 80 7.25 9.29 -7.45
C MET A 80 5.95 9.13 -6.66
N ALA A 81 4.85 9.77 -7.06
CA ALA A 81 3.56 9.66 -6.40
C ALA A 81 2.98 8.23 -6.49
N LEU A 82 3.15 7.55 -7.63
CA LEU A 82 2.75 6.15 -7.80
C LEU A 82 3.55 5.20 -6.89
N LEU A 83 4.87 5.38 -6.82
CA LEU A 83 5.72 4.58 -5.93
C LEU A 83 5.39 4.84 -4.46
N ALA A 84 5.14 6.11 -4.11
CA ALA A 84 4.69 6.48 -2.77
C ALA A 84 3.33 5.85 -2.45
N TYR A 85 2.40 5.82 -3.40
CA TYR A 85 1.08 5.18 -3.21
C TYR A 85 1.22 3.68 -2.95
N ASN A 86 2.02 2.96 -3.74
CA ASN A 86 2.31 1.55 -3.51
C ASN A 86 3.00 1.28 -2.17
N ARG A 87 3.88 2.19 -1.74
CA ARG A 87 4.52 2.11 -0.42
C ARG A 87 3.50 2.34 0.70
N ALA A 88 2.64 3.35 0.53
CA ALA A 88 1.61 3.70 1.48
C ALA A 88 0.59 2.57 1.64
N LEU A 89 0.21 1.86 0.57
CA LEU A 89 -0.66 0.67 0.64
C LEU A 89 -0.09 -0.38 1.60
N LYS A 90 1.22 -0.66 1.52
CA LYS A 90 1.89 -1.68 2.36
C LYS A 90 2.01 -1.26 3.83
N LEU A 91 2.17 0.04 4.08
CA LEU A 91 2.37 0.60 5.42
C LEU A 91 1.05 0.97 6.13
N SER A 92 -0.03 1.18 5.37
CA SER A 92 -1.28 1.68 5.93
C SER A 92 -1.98 0.65 6.80
N LYS A 93 -2.75 1.18 7.75
CA LYS A 93 -3.68 0.39 8.53
C LYS A 93 -4.77 -0.17 7.61
N PRO A 94 -5.30 -1.37 7.91
CA PRO A 94 -6.43 -1.91 7.17
C PRO A 94 -7.61 -0.93 7.14
N GLY A 95 -8.22 -0.76 5.97
CA GLY A 95 -9.40 0.10 5.80
C GLY A 95 -9.13 1.60 5.72
N SER A 96 -7.91 2.08 6.03
CA SER A 96 -7.59 3.51 5.90
C SER A 96 -7.40 3.93 4.44
N PRO A 97 -7.93 5.08 4.00
CA PRO A 97 -7.60 5.69 2.72
C PRO A 97 -6.10 5.99 2.61
N VAL A 98 -5.55 5.79 1.42
CA VAL A 98 -4.11 5.85 1.17
C VAL A 98 -3.78 6.90 0.11
N LEU A 99 -2.72 7.66 0.36
CA LEU A 99 -2.21 8.72 -0.50
C LEU A 99 -0.71 8.54 -0.80
N GLY A 100 -0.35 8.55 -2.08
CA GLY A 100 1.03 8.74 -2.52
C GLY A 100 1.27 10.18 -2.92
N VAL A 101 2.40 10.76 -2.50
CA VAL A 101 2.76 12.14 -2.86
C VAL A 101 4.15 12.16 -3.46
N GLY A 102 4.27 12.75 -4.65
CA GLY A 102 5.53 12.99 -5.34
C GLY A 102 5.74 14.48 -5.57
N PHE A 103 6.92 14.98 -5.20
CA PHE A 103 7.33 16.36 -5.46
C PHE A 103 8.70 16.38 -6.11
N THR A 104 8.84 17.17 -7.17
CA THR A 104 10.15 17.52 -7.72
C THR A 104 10.23 18.98 -8.14
N GLY A 105 11.34 19.64 -7.84
CA GLY A 105 11.52 21.07 -8.08
C GLY A 105 12.90 21.43 -8.61
N ALA A 106 12.93 22.44 -9.47
CA ALA A 106 14.13 23.15 -9.88
C ALA A 106 14.07 24.58 -9.33
N LEU A 107 14.26 24.75 -8.02
CA LEU A 107 14.24 26.04 -7.36
C LEU A 107 15.56 26.82 -7.53
N ALA A 108 15.62 28.05 -7.02
CA ALA A 108 16.79 28.92 -7.05
C ALA A 108 18.06 28.23 -6.52
N SER A 109 19.22 28.62 -7.05
CA SER A 109 20.50 28.09 -6.61
C SER A 109 21.57 29.17 -6.65
N ALA A 110 22.67 28.96 -5.92
CA ALA A 110 23.80 29.89 -5.89
C ALA A 110 24.33 30.21 -7.30
N GLN A 111 24.36 29.20 -8.18
CA GLN A 111 24.59 29.39 -9.61
C GLN A 111 23.25 29.60 -10.32
N PRO A 112 23.06 30.70 -11.06
CA PRO A 112 21.82 30.95 -11.80
C PRO A 112 21.50 29.83 -12.79
N LYS A 113 20.25 29.36 -12.78
CA LYS A 113 19.78 28.33 -13.72
C LYS A 113 19.38 28.97 -15.05
N ARG A 114 19.75 28.30 -16.16
CA ARG A 114 19.31 28.68 -17.50
C ARG A 114 17.79 28.50 -17.66
N GLY A 115 17.25 27.35 -17.27
CA GLY A 115 15.80 27.06 -17.29
C GLY A 115 15.02 27.74 -16.18
N ASP A 116 13.70 27.71 -16.25
CA ASP A 116 12.83 28.36 -15.27
C ASP A 116 12.94 27.76 -13.87
N HIS A 117 12.63 28.57 -12.86
CA HIS A 117 12.35 28.04 -11.54
C HIS A 117 10.97 27.40 -11.61
N ARG A 118 10.86 26.11 -11.32
CA ARG A 118 9.57 25.40 -11.41
C ARG A 118 9.50 24.25 -10.44
N PHE A 119 8.30 23.88 -10.04
CA PHE A 119 8.05 22.66 -9.30
C PHE A 119 6.84 21.91 -9.83
N HIS A 120 6.84 20.61 -9.55
CA HIS A 120 5.80 19.67 -9.91
C HIS A 120 5.38 18.92 -8.66
N VAL A 121 4.08 18.89 -8.40
CA VAL A 121 3.48 18.13 -7.29
C VAL A 121 2.48 17.15 -7.90
N SER A 122 2.58 15.88 -7.54
CA SER A 122 1.59 14.88 -7.93
C SER A 122 1.08 14.13 -6.70
N THR A 123 -0.24 13.94 -6.64
CA THR A 123 -0.91 13.12 -5.63
C THR A 123 -1.57 11.93 -6.28
N ARG A 124 -1.49 10.75 -5.66
CA ARG A 124 -2.00 9.47 -6.18
C ARG A 124 -2.88 8.78 -5.14
N THR A 125 -4.11 8.46 -5.50
CA THR A 125 -4.99 7.51 -4.81
C THR A 125 -5.25 6.31 -5.73
N SER A 126 -6.15 5.39 -5.39
CA SER A 126 -6.55 4.31 -6.31
C SER A 126 -7.18 4.89 -7.60
N ASP A 127 -8.15 5.78 -7.40
CA ASP A 127 -9.13 6.23 -8.38
C ASP A 127 -8.69 7.47 -9.16
N ARG A 128 -7.57 8.10 -8.79
CA ARG A 128 -7.04 9.24 -9.54
C ARG A 128 -5.56 9.52 -9.29
N PHE A 129 -5.02 10.38 -10.14
CA PHE A 129 -3.93 11.25 -9.76
C PHE A 129 -4.21 12.69 -10.16
N TRP A 130 -3.60 13.62 -9.43
CA TRP A 130 -3.63 15.05 -9.72
C TRP A 130 -2.21 15.58 -9.77
N THR A 131 -1.81 16.20 -10.87
CA THR A 131 -0.49 16.80 -11.04
C THR A 131 -0.64 18.30 -11.25
N SER A 132 0.11 19.10 -10.49
CA SER A 132 0.22 20.54 -10.67
C SER A 132 1.66 20.91 -11.01
N THR A 133 1.83 21.73 -12.03
CA THR A 133 3.11 22.36 -12.40
C THR A 133 3.02 23.85 -12.15
N VAL A 134 3.99 24.40 -11.42
CA VAL A 134 4.06 25.85 -11.16
C VAL A 134 5.41 26.36 -11.62
N THR A 135 5.39 27.38 -12.47
CA THR A 135 6.59 28.13 -12.86
C THR A 135 6.68 29.38 -12.00
N LEU A 136 7.77 29.50 -11.23
CA LEU A 136 8.04 30.60 -10.32
C LEU A 136 8.72 31.77 -11.06
N THR A 137 8.36 32.99 -10.66
CA THR A 137 8.94 34.21 -11.20
C THR A 137 10.37 34.36 -10.69
N LYS A 138 11.36 34.25 -11.58
CA LYS A 138 12.78 34.36 -11.21
C LYS A 138 13.09 35.72 -10.57
N GLY A 139 13.90 35.70 -9.50
CA GLY A 139 14.36 36.89 -8.80
C GLY A 139 13.36 37.49 -7.81
N LEU A 140 12.10 37.01 -7.79
CA LEU A 140 11.09 37.47 -6.84
C LEU A 140 11.36 36.95 -5.41
N ARG A 141 11.93 35.76 -5.29
CA ARG A 141 12.13 35.05 -4.01
C ARG A 141 13.55 34.50 -3.90
N THR A 142 14.03 34.41 -2.66
CA THR A 142 15.22 33.62 -2.31
C THR A 142 14.92 32.12 -2.41
N ARG A 143 15.97 31.29 -2.41
CA ARG A 143 15.80 29.82 -2.40
C ARG A 143 14.96 29.32 -1.21
N GLU A 144 15.11 29.92 -0.04
CA GLU A 144 14.32 29.57 1.14
C GLU A 144 12.84 29.93 0.95
N GLN A 145 12.56 31.10 0.40
CA GLN A 145 11.20 31.56 0.12
C GLN A 145 10.52 30.72 -0.98
N GLU A 146 11.25 30.32 -2.03
CA GLU A 146 10.72 29.38 -3.03
C GLU A 146 10.44 28.00 -2.42
N ASP A 147 11.26 27.55 -1.47
CA ASP A 147 10.98 26.33 -0.70
C ASP A 147 9.72 26.47 0.15
N GLY A 148 9.52 27.65 0.76
CA GLY A 148 8.34 27.97 1.56
C GLY A 148 7.06 27.92 0.72
N VAL A 149 7.03 28.58 -0.43
CA VAL A 149 5.84 28.61 -1.31
C VAL A 149 5.56 27.23 -1.91
N SER A 150 6.58 26.50 -2.35
CA SER A 150 6.40 25.12 -2.82
C SER A 150 5.94 24.17 -1.71
N SER A 151 6.41 24.38 -0.47
CA SER A 151 5.94 23.65 0.71
C SER A 151 4.47 23.94 1.01
N GLN A 152 4.05 25.20 0.93
CA GLN A 152 2.64 25.59 1.11
C GLN A 152 1.75 24.91 0.05
N TYR A 153 2.22 24.86 -1.20
CA TYR A 153 1.52 24.17 -2.27
C TYR A 153 1.41 22.65 -2.02
N LEU A 154 2.48 22.02 -1.53
CA LEU A 154 2.46 20.60 -1.17
C LEU A 154 1.40 20.31 -0.08
N ILE A 155 1.33 21.13 0.97
CA ILE A 155 0.32 20.99 2.04
C ILE A 155 -1.10 21.14 1.45
N LYS A 156 -1.32 22.13 0.57
CA LYS A 156 -2.60 22.29 -0.14
C LYS A 156 -2.96 21.03 -0.95
N ALA A 157 -2.02 20.48 -1.70
CA ALA A 157 -2.25 19.29 -2.51
C ALA A 157 -2.62 18.06 -1.65
N ILE A 158 -1.94 17.88 -0.51
CA ILE A 158 -2.25 16.82 0.46
C ILE A 158 -3.64 17.03 1.07
N ALA A 159 -3.98 18.26 1.47
CA ALA A 159 -5.31 18.57 2.02
C ALA A 159 -6.43 18.26 1.01
N ASN A 160 -6.27 18.71 -0.23
CA ASN A 160 -7.23 18.46 -1.31
C ASN A 160 -7.41 16.96 -1.56
N ALA A 161 -6.31 16.21 -1.68
CA ALA A 161 -6.36 14.77 -1.90
C ALA A 161 -6.96 14.01 -0.69
N SER A 162 -6.78 14.55 0.52
CA SER A 162 -7.36 14.03 1.76
C SER A 162 -8.81 14.48 2.00
N LYS A 163 -9.41 15.22 1.06
CA LYS A 163 -10.77 15.77 1.14
C LYS A 163 -11.00 16.66 2.38
N VAL A 164 -9.96 17.34 2.83
CA VAL A 164 -10.05 18.27 3.96
C VAL A 164 -10.84 19.51 3.54
N PRO A 165 -11.91 19.89 4.25
CA PRO A 165 -12.67 21.10 3.92
C PRO A 165 -11.86 22.35 4.27
N GLY A 166 -11.73 23.26 3.32
CA GLY A 166 -11.09 24.56 3.53
C GLY A 166 -10.37 25.07 2.29
N THR A 167 -10.21 26.39 2.23
CA THR A 167 -9.38 27.04 1.22
C THR A 167 -8.08 27.50 1.87
N PHE A 168 -6.97 26.99 1.38
CA PHE A 168 -5.64 27.49 1.70
C PHE A 168 -5.00 27.97 0.41
N VAL A 169 -4.58 29.23 0.43
CA VAL A 169 -4.00 29.91 -0.73
C VAL A 169 -2.49 29.97 -0.49
N PRO A 170 -1.68 29.23 -1.26
CA PRO A 170 -0.23 29.37 -1.23
C PRO A 170 0.15 30.79 -1.68
N ASP A 171 1.27 31.31 -1.18
CA ASP A 171 1.78 32.66 -1.46
C ASP A 171 2.41 32.76 -2.86
N LEU A 172 1.68 32.34 -3.90
CA LEU A 172 2.02 32.49 -5.31
C LEU A 172 1.68 33.91 -5.78
N SER A 173 2.47 34.46 -6.71
CA SER A 173 2.11 35.73 -7.37
C SER A 173 1.00 35.52 -8.40
N GLU A 174 0.33 36.60 -8.81
CA GLU A 174 -0.75 36.53 -9.82
C GLU A 174 -0.28 35.94 -11.17
N SER A 175 1.03 36.06 -11.47
CA SER A 175 1.67 35.47 -12.66
C SER A 175 2.02 33.98 -12.51
N GLU A 176 2.05 33.43 -11.30
CA GLU A 176 2.47 32.06 -11.00
C GLU A 176 1.24 31.13 -10.96
N VAL A 177 0.57 31.02 -12.10
CA VAL A 177 -0.65 30.19 -12.22
C VAL A 177 -0.28 28.72 -12.32
N PRO A 178 -0.81 27.83 -11.46
CA PRO A 178 -0.61 26.39 -11.60
C PRO A 178 -1.26 25.85 -12.87
N ASP A 179 -0.50 25.06 -13.63
CA ASP A 179 -1.02 24.20 -14.68
C ASP A 179 -1.39 22.84 -14.06
N GLU A 180 -2.67 22.48 -14.10
CA GLU A 180 -3.21 21.33 -13.37
C GLU A 180 -3.80 20.29 -14.31
N TYR A 181 -3.48 19.03 -14.03
CA TYR A 181 -3.94 17.88 -14.78
C TYR A 181 -4.47 16.81 -13.82
N GLU A 182 -5.72 16.39 -14.02
CA GLU A 182 -6.34 15.28 -13.30
C GLU A 182 -6.57 14.12 -14.26
N LYS A 183 -6.21 12.91 -13.81
CA LYS A 183 -6.66 11.66 -14.44
C LYS A 183 -7.41 10.84 -13.41
N LYS A 184 -8.63 10.42 -13.77
CA LYS A 184 -9.45 9.49 -12.99
C LYS A 184 -9.33 8.09 -13.56
N PHE A 185 -9.53 7.12 -12.69
CA PHE A 185 -9.58 5.70 -13.01
C PHE A 185 -10.91 5.14 -12.52
N ASP A 186 -11.64 4.47 -13.40
CA ASP A 186 -12.74 3.64 -12.96
C ASP A 186 -12.23 2.33 -12.34
N GLU A 187 -13.15 1.54 -11.79
CA GLU A 187 -12.79 0.27 -11.16
C GLU A 187 -12.12 -0.72 -12.12
N GLU A 188 -12.53 -0.73 -13.40
CA GLU A 188 -11.93 -1.62 -14.39
C GLU A 188 -10.48 -1.21 -14.67
N GLU A 189 -10.21 0.09 -14.80
CA GLU A 189 -8.86 0.64 -14.96
C GLU A 189 -7.97 0.42 -13.73
N GLU A 190 -8.53 0.49 -12.51
CA GLU A 190 -7.80 0.12 -11.29
C GLU A 190 -7.40 -1.36 -11.30
N LEU A 191 -8.31 -2.26 -11.71
CA LEU A 191 -8.01 -3.69 -11.82
C LEU A 191 -7.01 -4.00 -12.95
N LYS A 192 -7.07 -3.28 -14.08
CA LYS A 192 -6.05 -3.36 -15.14
C LYS A 192 -4.67 -2.97 -14.63
N GLN A 193 -4.59 -1.92 -13.81
CA GLN A 193 -3.32 -1.50 -13.18
C GLN A 193 -2.80 -2.55 -12.19
N LEU A 194 -3.67 -3.22 -11.45
CA LEU A 194 -3.29 -4.31 -10.56
C LEU A 194 -2.73 -5.51 -11.35
N LEU A 195 -3.45 -5.92 -12.39
CA LEU A 195 -3.06 -7.06 -13.23
C LEU A 195 -1.75 -6.81 -13.99
N SER A 196 -1.48 -5.55 -14.36
CA SER A 196 -0.19 -5.15 -14.98
C SER A 196 0.92 -4.87 -13.97
N GLY A 197 0.65 -4.93 -12.66
CA GLY A 197 1.64 -4.69 -11.61
C GLY A 197 1.99 -3.22 -11.36
N ILE A 198 1.22 -2.29 -11.92
CA ILE A 198 1.34 -0.85 -11.65
C ILE A 198 0.98 -0.54 -10.19
N ILE A 199 -0.09 -1.16 -9.67
CA ILE A 199 -0.44 -1.13 -8.24
C ILE A 199 -0.26 -2.52 -7.62
N CYS A 200 0.22 -2.59 -6.38
CA CYS A 200 0.56 -3.87 -5.76
C CYS A 200 -0.65 -4.68 -5.28
N PHE A 201 -1.71 -4.02 -4.83
CA PHE A 201 -2.97 -4.65 -4.46
C PHE A 201 -4.10 -3.60 -4.37
N LYS A 202 -5.35 -4.07 -4.33
CA LYS A 202 -6.55 -3.26 -4.11
C LYS A 202 -7.33 -3.82 -2.91
N VAL A 203 -7.81 -2.94 -2.04
CA VAL A 203 -8.58 -3.32 -0.84
C VAL A 203 -10.05 -2.98 -1.08
N TYR A 204 -10.92 -3.93 -0.75
CA TYR A 204 -12.38 -3.76 -0.73
C TYR A 204 -12.86 -3.86 0.73
N PRO A 205 -13.02 -2.73 1.44
CA PRO A 205 -13.34 -2.70 2.86
C PRO A 205 -14.85 -2.79 3.10
N PHE A 206 -15.48 -3.92 2.78
CA PHE A 206 -16.92 -4.12 3.03
C PHE A 206 -17.27 -4.28 4.53
N SER A 207 -16.26 -4.49 5.37
CA SER A 207 -16.45 -4.52 6.82
C SER A 207 -16.49 -3.11 7.39
N SER A 208 -17.36 -2.89 8.37
CA SER A 208 -17.37 -1.68 9.20
C SER A 208 -16.39 -1.73 10.37
N ASP A 209 -15.57 -2.78 10.47
CA ASP A 209 -14.58 -2.89 11.55
C ASP A 209 -13.52 -1.80 11.43
N THR A 210 -13.45 -0.95 12.46
CA THR A 210 -12.48 0.14 12.59
C THR A 210 -11.34 -0.20 13.55
N SER A 211 -11.14 -1.49 13.82
CA SER A 211 -10.11 -1.97 14.73
C SER A 211 -8.73 -1.42 14.35
N ASN A 212 -8.08 -0.77 15.32
CA ASN A 212 -6.79 -0.09 15.14
C ASN A 212 -5.62 -1.08 15.28
N VAL A 213 -5.76 -2.29 14.75
CA VAL A 213 -4.77 -3.37 14.84
C VAL A 213 -3.92 -3.38 13.58
N GLU A 214 -2.59 -3.43 13.75
CA GLU A 214 -1.66 -3.42 12.61
C GLU A 214 -1.52 -4.80 11.95
N ARG A 215 -1.55 -5.87 12.75
CA ARG A 215 -1.45 -7.25 12.27
C ARG A 215 -2.71 -7.63 11.49
N LYS A 216 -2.54 -8.11 10.26
CA LYS A 216 -3.61 -8.71 9.45
C LYS A 216 -3.64 -10.22 9.66
N ILE A 217 -4.83 -10.81 9.62
CA ILE A 217 -5.06 -12.25 9.62
C ILE A 217 -5.72 -12.57 8.28
N ILE A 218 -4.95 -13.18 7.39
CA ILE A 218 -5.24 -13.23 5.96
C ILE A 218 -5.55 -14.66 5.55
N LEU A 219 -6.82 -14.95 5.24
CA LEU A 219 -7.17 -16.19 4.56
C LEU A 219 -7.05 -15.99 3.05
N SER A 220 -6.05 -16.62 2.44
CA SER A 220 -5.83 -16.57 1.00
C SER A 220 -6.54 -17.72 0.28
N GLY A 221 -7.27 -17.43 -0.79
CA GLY A 221 -8.04 -18.46 -1.50
C GLY A 221 -8.56 -18.02 -2.87
N SER A 222 -9.08 -18.98 -3.64
CA SER A 222 -9.74 -18.69 -4.92
C SER A 222 -11.20 -18.28 -4.76
N PHE A 223 -11.86 -18.68 -3.66
CA PHE A 223 -13.24 -18.31 -3.30
C PHE A 223 -14.25 -18.46 -4.44
N ASN A 224 -14.26 -19.66 -5.02
CA ASN A 224 -15.09 -20.00 -6.16
C ASN A 224 -15.85 -21.31 -5.89
N PRO A 225 -16.93 -21.29 -5.08
CA PRO A 225 -17.48 -20.13 -4.37
C PRO A 225 -16.90 -19.91 -2.96
N LEU A 226 -17.16 -18.73 -2.38
CA LEU A 226 -17.06 -18.46 -0.94
C LEU A 226 -18.15 -19.27 -0.21
N HIS A 227 -17.84 -19.82 0.97
CA HIS A 227 -18.76 -20.66 1.73
C HIS A 227 -18.42 -20.64 3.23
N ASP A 228 -19.29 -21.19 4.07
CA ASP A 228 -19.19 -21.14 5.54
C ASP A 228 -17.88 -21.67 6.10
N GLY A 229 -17.31 -22.69 5.47
CA GLY A 229 -15.98 -23.21 5.81
C GLY A 229 -14.89 -22.13 5.82
N HIS A 230 -14.88 -21.24 4.81
CA HIS A 230 -13.92 -20.13 4.76
C HIS A 230 -14.17 -19.10 5.88
N LEU A 231 -15.44 -18.77 6.14
CA LEU A 231 -15.82 -17.78 7.15
C LEU A 231 -15.42 -18.26 8.56
N LYS A 232 -15.77 -19.50 8.90
CA LYS A 232 -15.44 -20.13 10.18
C LYS A 232 -13.94 -20.31 10.37
N LEU A 233 -13.22 -20.70 9.31
CA LEU A 233 -11.77 -20.85 9.36
C LEU A 233 -11.07 -19.53 9.73
N LEU A 234 -11.48 -18.43 9.09
CA LEU A 234 -10.92 -17.10 9.39
C LEU A 234 -11.29 -16.63 10.80
N GLU A 235 -12.52 -16.88 11.25
CA GLU A 235 -12.99 -16.55 12.61
C GLU A 235 -12.14 -17.27 13.68
N ILE A 236 -11.93 -18.58 13.52
CA ILE A 236 -11.14 -19.39 14.46
C ILE A 236 -9.67 -18.96 14.45
N ALA A 237 -9.10 -18.74 13.27
CA ALA A 237 -7.73 -18.24 13.16
C ALA A 237 -7.57 -16.89 13.87
N THR A 238 -8.57 -16.01 13.76
CA THR A 238 -8.59 -14.71 14.45
C THR A 238 -8.59 -14.86 15.96
N SER A 239 -9.40 -15.79 16.48
CA SER A 239 -9.42 -16.13 17.91
C SER A 239 -8.09 -16.68 18.41
N ILE A 240 -7.43 -17.56 17.63
CA ILE A 240 -6.13 -18.16 18.00
C ILE A 240 -5.03 -17.11 18.09
N CYS A 241 -5.01 -16.13 17.19
CA CYS A 241 -4.02 -15.05 17.22
C CYS A 241 -4.18 -14.08 18.40
N GLY A 242 -5.31 -14.12 19.12
CA GLY A 242 -5.60 -13.21 20.24
C GLY A 242 -5.83 -11.75 19.81
N GLY A 243 -6.05 -11.50 18.52
CA GLY A 243 -6.24 -10.17 17.95
C GLY A 243 -5.55 -9.99 16.60
N GLY A 244 -6.11 -9.10 15.77
CA GLY A 244 -5.67 -8.80 14.42
C GLY A 244 -6.86 -8.50 13.52
N TYR A 245 -6.60 -7.84 12.38
CA TYR A 245 -7.63 -7.49 11.42
C TYR A 245 -7.93 -8.67 10.48
N PRO A 246 -9.11 -9.31 10.55
CA PRO A 246 -9.45 -10.43 9.70
C PRO A 246 -9.78 -9.95 8.28
N CYS A 247 -9.10 -10.51 7.28
CA CYS A 247 -9.44 -10.24 5.89
C CYS A 247 -9.18 -11.45 5.00
N PHE A 248 -9.85 -11.46 3.85
CA PHE A 248 -9.60 -12.42 2.79
C PHE A 248 -8.60 -11.84 1.80
N GLU A 249 -7.86 -12.71 1.12
CA GLU A 249 -7.01 -12.31 0.00
C GLU A 249 -7.29 -13.18 -1.23
N LEU A 250 -7.69 -12.52 -2.32
CA LEU A 250 -7.90 -13.10 -3.64
C LEU A 250 -6.69 -12.79 -4.51
N SER A 251 -5.94 -13.84 -4.87
CA SER A 251 -4.82 -13.69 -5.80
C SER A 251 -5.34 -13.68 -7.24
N ALA A 252 -5.24 -12.54 -7.92
CA ALA A 252 -5.60 -12.37 -9.32
C ALA A 252 -4.65 -13.14 -10.27
N VAL A 253 -3.41 -13.37 -9.86
CA VAL A 253 -2.45 -14.24 -10.54
C VAL A 253 -2.22 -15.49 -9.68
N ASN A 254 -2.28 -16.68 -10.25
CA ASN A 254 -2.03 -17.92 -9.53
C ASN A 254 -0.72 -18.57 -10.01
N ALA A 255 -0.05 -19.33 -9.14
CA ALA A 255 1.17 -20.05 -9.50
C ALA A 255 0.91 -21.17 -10.51
N ASP A 256 -0.25 -21.83 -10.40
CA ASP A 256 -0.57 -23.05 -11.14
C ASP A 256 -1.73 -22.86 -12.14
N LYS A 257 -2.29 -21.64 -12.26
CA LYS A 257 -3.47 -21.33 -13.10
C LYS A 257 -3.28 -19.99 -13.84
N PRO A 258 -3.94 -19.78 -14.99
CA PRO A 258 -3.91 -18.48 -15.66
C PRO A 258 -4.43 -17.35 -14.75
N PRO A 259 -4.00 -16.09 -14.98
CA PRO A 259 -4.56 -14.94 -14.30
C PRO A 259 -6.08 -14.85 -14.47
N LEU A 260 -6.76 -14.35 -13.44
CA LEU A 260 -8.19 -14.09 -13.49
C LEU A 260 -8.49 -12.92 -14.41
N GLU A 261 -9.58 -13.04 -15.16
CA GLU A 261 -10.14 -11.91 -15.91
C GLU A 261 -10.91 -10.98 -14.96
N ILE A 262 -11.03 -9.70 -15.34
CA ILE A 262 -11.72 -8.69 -14.53
C ILE A 262 -13.16 -9.09 -14.14
N PRO A 263 -14.00 -9.64 -15.05
CA PRO A 263 -15.33 -10.10 -14.67
C PRO A 263 -15.30 -11.17 -13.57
N GLN A 264 -14.33 -12.09 -13.61
CA GLN A 264 -14.17 -13.14 -12.60
C GLN A 264 -13.74 -12.57 -11.25
N ILE A 265 -12.86 -11.55 -11.25
CA ILE A 265 -12.48 -10.83 -10.03
C ILE A 265 -13.71 -10.16 -9.43
N ASN A 266 -14.47 -9.42 -10.23
CA ASN A 266 -15.68 -8.73 -9.78
C ASN A 266 -16.72 -9.69 -9.20
N ASP A 267 -16.99 -10.82 -9.85
CA ASP A 267 -17.95 -11.80 -9.35
C ASP A 267 -17.51 -12.46 -8.04
N ARG A 268 -16.20 -12.64 -7.84
CA ARG A 268 -15.65 -13.12 -6.56
C ARG A 268 -15.71 -12.05 -5.47
N VAL A 269 -15.37 -10.80 -5.79
CA VAL A 269 -15.43 -9.67 -4.86
C VAL A 269 -16.86 -9.46 -4.35
N LYS A 270 -17.89 -9.52 -5.22
CA LYS A 270 -19.31 -9.39 -4.83
C LYS A 270 -19.75 -10.39 -3.76
N GLN A 271 -19.13 -11.56 -3.66
CA GLN A 271 -19.46 -12.53 -2.62
C GLN A 271 -19.09 -12.01 -1.23
N PHE A 272 -17.98 -11.26 -1.12
CA PHE A 272 -17.52 -10.66 0.13
C PHE A 272 -18.36 -9.46 0.55
N GLU A 273 -18.86 -8.68 -0.42
CA GLU A 273 -19.81 -7.60 -0.17
C GLU A 273 -21.08 -8.13 0.52
N LYS A 274 -21.64 -9.23 0.00
CA LYS A 274 -22.85 -9.86 0.56
C LYS A 274 -22.70 -10.31 2.01
N VAL A 275 -21.48 -10.66 2.43
CA VAL A 275 -21.19 -11.12 3.80
C VAL A 275 -20.51 -10.05 4.67
N GLY A 276 -20.31 -8.83 4.14
CA GLY A 276 -19.70 -7.71 4.86
C GLY A 276 -18.25 -7.98 5.31
N LYS A 277 -17.44 -8.63 4.47
CA LYS A 277 -16.05 -8.99 4.80
C LYS A 277 -15.05 -8.27 3.90
N THR A 278 -13.94 -7.81 4.46
CA THR A 278 -12.87 -7.19 3.68
C THR A 278 -12.15 -8.23 2.83
N VAL A 279 -11.96 -7.91 1.55
CA VAL A 279 -11.12 -8.68 0.63
C VAL A 279 -10.03 -7.82 0.03
N ILE A 280 -8.82 -8.34 0.00
CA ILE A 280 -7.68 -7.76 -0.71
C ILE A 280 -7.52 -8.52 -2.01
N VAL A 281 -7.54 -7.83 -3.14
CA VAL A 281 -7.13 -8.41 -4.41
C VAL A 281 -5.65 -8.11 -4.59
N SER A 282 -4.82 -9.14 -4.77
CA SER A 282 -3.38 -8.99 -5.02
C SER A 282 -2.99 -9.64 -6.34
N ASN A 283 -1.80 -9.34 -6.85
CA ASN A 283 -1.23 -10.02 -8.03
C ASN A 283 -0.09 -10.98 -7.64
N GLN A 284 0.00 -11.40 -6.38
CA GLN A 284 1.13 -12.18 -5.86
C GLN A 284 0.78 -13.66 -5.70
N PRO A 285 1.29 -14.56 -6.57
CA PRO A 285 0.92 -15.97 -6.53
C PRO A 285 1.53 -16.75 -5.36
N TYR A 286 2.65 -16.29 -4.81
CA TYR A 286 3.41 -16.99 -3.76
C TYR A 286 3.27 -16.34 -2.40
N PHE A 287 3.19 -17.14 -1.33
CA PHE A 287 3.07 -16.62 0.04
C PHE A 287 4.28 -15.79 0.48
N TYR A 288 5.49 -16.10 0.03
CA TYR A 288 6.65 -15.27 0.34
C TYR A 288 6.54 -13.86 -0.26
N LYS A 289 5.95 -13.74 -1.44
CA LYS A 289 5.62 -12.43 -2.03
C LYS A 289 4.47 -11.73 -1.32
N LYS A 290 3.49 -12.47 -0.83
CA LYS A 290 2.44 -11.91 0.03
C LYS A 290 3.01 -11.41 1.36
N ALA A 291 3.98 -12.09 1.95
CA ALA A 291 4.67 -11.63 3.16
C ALA A 291 5.45 -10.32 2.92
N GLU A 292 6.02 -10.10 1.72
CA GLU A 292 6.62 -8.81 1.35
C GLU A 292 5.57 -7.67 1.29
N LEU A 293 4.31 -7.97 0.95
CA LEU A 293 3.21 -7.00 0.95
C LEU A 293 2.60 -6.78 2.33
N PHE A 294 2.55 -7.84 3.15
CA PHE A 294 1.86 -7.86 4.44
C PHE A 294 2.82 -8.35 5.55
N PRO A 295 3.88 -7.60 5.86
CA PRO A 295 4.79 -7.97 6.95
C PRO A 295 4.04 -8.08 8.29
N GLY A 296 4.53 -8.93 9.19
CA GLY A 296 3.95 -9.16 10.52
C GLY A 296 2.59 -9.86 10.53
N SER A 297 2.08 -10.29 9.37
CA SER A 297 0.74 -10.85 9.21
C SER A 297 0.69 -12.36 9.43
N ALA A 298 -0.48 -12.83 9.82
CA ALA A 298 -0.79 -14.24 9.96
C ALA A 298 -1.53 -14.74 8.73
N PHE A 299 -0.97 -15.68 7.96
CA PHE A 299 -1.62 -16.28 6.81
C PHE A 299 -2.35 -17.56 7.21
N VAL A 300 -3.64 -17.63 6.92
CA VAL A 300 -4.45 -18.82 7.17
C VAL A 300 -4.46 -19.67 5.91
N ILE A 301 -4.03 -20.93 6.04
CA ILE A 301 -3.87 -21.87 4.94
C ILE A 301 -4.45 -23.24 5.29
N GLY A 302 -4.82 -24.00 4.26
CA GLY A 302 -5.14 -25.43 4.42
C GLY A 302 -3.88 -26.28 4.53
N ALA A 303 -4.00 -27.43 5.19
CA ALA A 303 -2.92 -28.39 5.37
C ALA A 303 -2.27 -28.81 4.03
N ASP A 304 -3.06 -28.97 2.96
CA ASP A 304 -2.61 -29.25 1.59
C ASP A 304 -1.63 -28.19 1.04
N THR A 305 -1.75 -26.95 1.51
CA THR A 305 -0.94 -25.83 1.05
C THR A 305 0.42 -25.79 1.74
N VAL A 306 0.56 -26.37 2.93
CA VAL A 306 1.85 -26.50 3.62
C VAL A 306 2.83 -27.29 2.75
N ALA A 307 2.42 -28.45 2.24
CA ALA A 307 3.24 -29.27 1.35
C ALA A 307 3.75 -28.49 0.14
N ARG A 308 2.92 -27.62 -0.44
CA ARG A 308 3.32 -26.77 -1.57
C ARG A 308 4.28 -25.68 -1.14
N LEU A 309 4.04 -25.06 0.02
CA LEU A 309 4.83 -23.95 0.52
C LEU A 309 6.29 -24.37 0.80
N VAL A 310 6.51 -25.60 1.29
CA VAL A 310 7.85 -26.17 1.53
C VAL A 310 8.34 -27.09 0.39
N HIS A 311 7.80 -26.94 -0.82
CA HIS A 311 8.22 -27.73 -1.98
C HIS A 311 9.27 -26.99 -2.84
N PRO A 312 10.49 -27.53 -3.04
CA PRO A 312 11.57 -26.86 -3.79
C PRO A 312 11.20 -26.43 -5.21
N LYS A 313 10.27 -27.12 -5.89
CA LYS A 313 9.75 -26.75 -7.22
C LYS A 313 9.33 -25.28 -7.35
N TYR A 314 8.81 -24.66 -6.29
CA TYR A 314 8.39 -23.26 -6.30
C TYR A 314 9.54 -22.27 -6.07
N TYR A 315 10.76 -22.79 -5.83
CA TYR A 315 11.97 -22.02 -5.52
C TYR A 315 13.09 -22.35 -6.51
N GLY A 316 12.75 -22.72 -7.75
CA GLY A 316 13.72 -23.08 -8.78
C GLY A 316 14.32 -24.48 -8.60
N ASN A 317 13.60 -25.39 -7.93
CA ASN A 317 14.06 -26.72 -7.54
C ASN A 317 15.28 -26.70 -6.59
N ASP A 318 15.42 -25.64 -5.79
CA ASP A 318 16.53 -25.45 -4.86
C ASP A 318 16.01 -25.41 -3.41
N TYR A 319 16.42 -26.40 -2.61
CA TYR A 319 16.05 -26.50 -1.19
C TYR A 319 16.70 -25.41 -0.33
N GLY A 320 17.95 -25.05 -0.60
CA GLY A 320 18.66 -23.99 0.15
C GLY A 320 17.99 -22.65 -0.08
N LYS A 321 17.65 -22.34 -1.33
CA LYS A 321 16.91 -21.12 -1.70
C LYS A 321 15.50 -21.09 -1.11
N MET A 322 14.80 -22.23 -1.07
CA MET A 322 13.52 -22.34 -0.39
C MET A 322 13.65 -21.97 1.10
N LEU A 323 14.63 -22.55 1.79
CA LEU A 323 14.87 -22.29 3.21
C LEU A 323 15.21 -20.83 3.44
N GLU A 324 16.11 -20.25 2.64
CA GLU A 324 16.49 -18.82 2.70
C GLU A 324 15.26 -17.90 2.56
N ILE A 325 14.42 -18.13 1.54
CA ILE A 325 13.24 -17.30 1.28
C ILE A 325 12.22 -17.40 2.41
N LEU A 326 11.94 -18.62 2.90
CA LEU A 326 10.98 -18.83 3.98
C LEU A 326 11.49 -18.31 5.33
N LEU A 327 12.80 -18.40 5.60
CA LEU A 327 13.43 -17.72 6.74
C LEU A 327 13.31 -16.20 6.62
N GLY A 328 13.43 -15.64 5.41
CA GLY A 328 13.13 -14.25 5.13
C GLY A 328 11.71 -13.87 5.54
N CYS A 329 10.72 -14.69 5.16
CA CYS A 329 9.33 -14.47 5.58
C CYS A 329 9.15 -14.55 7.10
N LYS A 330 9.77 -15.55 7.74
CA LYS A 330 9.76 -15.68 9.20
C LYS A 330 10.33 -14.42 9.87
N ASN A 331 11.42 -13.86 9.34
CA ASN A 331 12.06 -12.65 9.87
C ASN A 331 11.20 -11.39 9.70
N THR A 332 10.23 -11.38 8.78
CA THR A 332 9.21 -10.31 8.71
C THR A 332 8.13 -10.42 9.78
N GLY A 333 8.19 -11.43 10.65
CA GLY A 333 7.20 -11.68 11.71
C GLY A 333 5.92 -12.34 11.20
N CYS A 334 5.94 -12.89 9.98
CA CYS A 334 4.80 -13.60 9.41
C CYS A 334 4.69 -15.02 9.97
N THR A 335 3.47 -15.50 10.13
CA THR A 335 3.17 -16.88 10.59
C THR A 335 2.11 -17.52 9.70
N PHE A 336 2.04 -18.85 9.69
CA PHE A 336 1.05 -19.62 8.95
C PHE A 336 0.16 -20.40 9.91
N LEU A 337 -1.14 -20.07 9.97
CA LEU A 337 -2.13 -20.86 10.69
C LEU A 337 -2.67 -21.96 9.77
N VAL A 338 -2.55 -23.20 10.20
CA VAL A 338 -2.81 -24.36 9.35
C VAL A 338 -4.08 -25.07 9.80
N GLY A 339 -5.14 -24.91 9.00
CA GLY A 339 -6.38 -25.65 9.15
C GLY A 339 -6.29 -27.04 8.52
N GLY A 340 -6.76 -28.06 9.24
CA GLY A 340 -6.85 -29.41 8.71
C GLY A 340 -7.76 -29.49 7.47
N ARG A 341 -7.42 -30.36 6.52
CA ARG A 341 -8.18 -30.49 5.25
C ARG A 341 -8.20 -31.92 4.76
N ASN A 342 -9.28 -32.32 4.11
CA ASN A 342 -9.34 -33.56 3.37
C ASN A 342 -8.52 -33.47 2.07
N VAL A 343 -7.50 -34.32 1.95
CA VAL A 343 -6.64 -34.45 0.77
C VAL A 343 -6.73 -35.90 0.29
N ASN A 344 -7.30 -36.10 -0.91
CA ASN A 344 -7.48 -37.42 -1.51
C ASN A 344 -8.21 -38.42 -0.59
N GLY A 345 -9.26 -37.98 0.11
CA GLY A 345 -10.06 -38.82 1.01
C GLY A 345 -9.47 -39.00 2.41
N THR A 346 -8.28 -38.47 2.68
CA THR A 346 -7.64 -38.52 4.01
C THR A 346 -7.60 -37.12 4.63
N PHE A 347 -8.11 -36.98 5.86
CA PHE A 347 -7.99 -35.73 6.60
C PHE A 347 -6.54 -35.54 7.06
N LYS A 348 -5.92 -34.42 6.65
CA LYS A 348 -4.53 -34.06 6.93
C LYS A 348 -4.46 -32.84 7.83
N VAL A 349 -3.55 -32.88 8.80
CA VAL A 349 -3.22 -31.79 9.75
C VAL A 349 -1.75 -31.38 9.60
N LEU A 350 -1.30 -30.35 10.30
CA LEU A 350 0.06 -29.81 10.19
C LEU A 350 1.14 -30.89 10.46
N GLU A 351 0.88 -31.74 11.44
CA GLU A 351 1.77 -32.79 11.92
C GLU A 351 2.01 -33.89 10.88
N ASP A 352 1.17 -33.98 9.84
CA ASP A 352 1.33 -34.94 8.74
C ASP A 352 2.38 -34.51 7.70
N PHE A 353 2.95 -33.30 7.81
CA PHE A 353 3.88 -32.75 6.84
C PHE A 353 5.29 -32.62 7.42
N ASP A 354 6.29 -32.98 6.60
CA ASP A 354 7.70 -32.82 6.97
C ASP A 354 8.14 -31.38 6.72
N ILE A 355 8.27 -30.61 7.81
CA ILE A 355 8.65 -29.21 7.80
C ILE A 355 10.09 -29.08 8.33
N PRO A 356 10.98 -28.36 7.62
CA PRO A 356 12.33 -28.07 8.10
C PRO A 356 12.32 -27.48 9.51
N ALA A 357 13.22 -27.96 10.38
CA ALA A 357 13.22 -27.63 11.81
C ALA A 357 13.29 -26.11 12.06
N GLU A 358 14.01 -25.39 11.20
CA GLU A 358 14.22 -23.95 11.24
C GLU A 358 12.95 -23.13 10.97
N LEU A 359 11.95 -23.76 10.33
CA LEU A 359 10.69 -23.13 9.94
C LEU A 359 9.51 -23.53 10.83
N LYS A 360 9.64 -24.56 11.68
CA LYS A 360 8.53 -25.17 12.42
C LYS A 360 7.72 -24.17 13.26
N ASP A 361 8.40 -23.24 13.94
CA ASP A 361 7.79 -22.20 14.78
C ASP A 361 7.03 -21.12 13.99
N MET A 362 7.20 -21.06 12.67
CA MET A 362 6.41 -20.20 11.79
C MET A 362 5.01 -20.79 11.51
N PHE A 363 4.82 -22.11 11.70
CA PHE A 363 3.54 -22.79 11.45
C PHE A 363 2.81 -23.07 12.77
N VAL A 364 1.56 -22.64 12.85
CA VAL A 364 0.70 -22.79 14.02
C VAL A 364 -0.49 -23.68 13.65
N PRO A 365 -0.68 -24.86 14.27
CA PRO A 365 -1.80 -25.72 13.94
C PRO A 365 -3.11 -25.11 14.45
N ILE A 366 -4.17 -25.20 13.65
CA ILE A 366 -5.54 -24.98 14.10
C ILE A 366 -6.08 -26.33 14.60
N PRO A 367 -6.42 -26.47 15.90
CA PRO A 367 -6.86 -27.75 16.46
C PRO A 367 -8.11 -28.29 15.76
N VAL A 368 -8.14 -29.61 15.52
CA VAL A 368 -9.24 -30.29 14.82
C VAL A 368 -10.56 -30.16 15.59
N GLU A 369 -10.48 -30.09 16.92
CA GLU A 369 -11.62 -29.89 17.80
C GLU A 369 -12.25 -28.50 17.62
N LYS A 370 -11.45 -27.52 17.18
CA LYS A 370 -11.92 -26.16 16.86
C LYS A 370 -12.40 -26.05 15.42
N PHE A 371 -11.74 -26.73 14.48
CA PHE A 371 -12.08 -26.67 13.07
C PHE A 371 -12.00 -28.04 12.38
N ARG A 372 -13.16 -28.58 12.02
CA ARG A 372 -13.32 -29.67 11.06
C ARG A 372 -14.53 -29.39 10.19
N MET A 373 -14.30 -29.04 8.92
CA MET A 373 -15.35 -28.88 7.93
C MET A 373 -14.94 -29.55 6.63
N ASP A 374 -15.63 -30.64 6.31
CA ASP A 374 -15.42 -31.42 5.09
C ASP A 374 -16.20 -30.83 3.89
N ILE A 375 -16.26 -29.49 3.79
CA ILE A 375 -16.93 -28.79 2.68
C ILE A 375 -15.87 -28.35 1.68
N SER A 376 -15.90 -28.88 0.46
CA SER A 376 -15.05 -28.41 -0.64
C SER A 376 -15.81 -27.43 -1.55
N SER A 377 -15.13 -26.37 -2.01
CA SER A 377 -15.68 -25.47 -3.03
C SER A 377 -15.91 -26.16 -4.39
N THR A 378 -15.40 -27.37 -4.60
CA THR A 378 -15.69 -28.18 -5.80
C THR A 378 -16.98 -29.00 -5.70
N GLU A 379 -17.54 -29.12 -4.49
CA GLU A 379 -18.76 -29.88 -4.20
C GLU A 379 -20.00 -28.98 -4.07
N ILE A 380 -19.79 -27.65 -4.14
CA ILE A 380 -20.80 -26.58 -4.18
C ILE A 380 -20.76 -25.96 -5.57
#